data_AF-A0AAU8KBH6-F1
#
_entry.id   AF-A0AAU8KBH6-F1
#
_cell.length_a   1.000
_cell.length_b   1.000
_cell.length_c   1.000
_cell.angle_alpha   90.00
_cell.angle_beta   90.00
_cell.angle_gamma   90.00
#
_symmetry.space_group_name_H-M   'P 1'
#
loop_
_entity.id
_entity.type
_entity.pdbx_description
1 polymer ?
#
loop_
_entity_poly.entity_id
_entity_poly.type
_entity_poly.pdbx_seq_one_letter_code
_entity_poly.pdbx_strand_id
1 'polypeptide(L)'
;MDDLVQFLRDRYDEEARLAIAARDEEFCRDGRWTARGPFGDGDRFGSVQSEVSEAILGEDTDNVPFAYVDHIARHSPEHVLAEIDAKRSLLELAERARDYHETFVNGFAAALEKTLRLHAVAYADHPDYRDTWRP
;
A
#
# COMPACT_ATOMS: atom_id res chain seq x y z
N MET A 1 -0.48 3.79 -22.76
CA MET A 1 0.43 3.26 -21.73
C MET A 1 0.93 4.38 -20.81
N ASP A 2 1.40 5.52 -21.35
CA ASP A 2 1.85 6.66 -20.54
C ASP A 2 0.82 7.14 -19.52
N ASP A 3 -0.41 7.36 -19.95
CA ASP A 3 -1.47 7.82 -19.04
C ASP A 3 -1.73 6.85 -17.89
N LEU A 4 -1.60 5.54 -18.13
CA LEU A 4 -1.75 4.51 -17.10
C LEU A 4 -0.56 4.51 -16.13
N VAL A 5 0.66 4.64 -16.65
CA VAL A 5 1.88 4.74 -15.83
C VAL A 5 1.83 5.99 -14.96
N GLN A 6 1.47 7.14 -15.53
CA GLN A 6 1.36 8.39 -14.80
C GLN A 6 0.25 8.32 -13.75
N PHE A 7 -0.92 7.79 -14.09
CA PHE A 7 -2.00 7.58 -13.13
C PHE A 7 -1.56 6.73 -11.94
N LEU A 8 -0.89 5.59 -12.17
CA LEU A 8 -0.39 4.74 -11.08
C LEU A 8 0.68 5.44 -10.26
N ARG A 9 1.60 6.19 -10.90
CA ARG A 9 2.61 7.00 -10.21
C ARG A 9 1.96 8.00 -9.26
N ASP A 10 0.97 8.75 -9.73
CA ASP A 10 0.27 9.75 -8.93
C ASP A 10 -0.42 9.11 -7.70
N ARG A 11 -1.05 7.94 -7.89
CA ARG A 11 -1.69 7.19 -6.78
C ARG A 11 -0.66 6.65 -5.80
N TYR A 12 0.45 6.10 -6.27
CA TYR A 12 1.51 5.61 -5.40
C TYR A 12 2.18 6.75 -4.61
N ASP A 13 2.32 7.93 -5.21
CA ASP A 13 2.84 9.12 -4.53
C ASP A 13 1.86 9.68 -3.49
N GLU A 14 0.56 9.58 -3.74
CA GLU A 14 -0.49 9.90 -2.79
C GLU A 14 -0.48 8.96 -1.58
N GLU A 15 -0.51 7.65 -1.81
CA GLU A 15 -0.42 6.63 -0.76
C GLU A 15 0.87 6.76 0.04
N ALA A 16 2.01 7.02 -0.62
CA ALA A 16 3.28 7.20 0.06
C ALA A 16 3.26 8.42 0.99
N ARG A 17 2.65 9.53 0.54
CA ARG A 17 2.51 10.72 1.39
C ARG A 17 1.63 10.45 2.60
N LEU A 18 0.53 9.71 2.43
CA LEU A 18 -0.35 9.32 3.54
C LEU A 18 0.38 8.40 4.53
N ALA A 19 1.11 7.41 4.04
CA ALA A 19 1.91 6.52 4.88
C ALA A 19 3.01 7.30 5.62
N ILE A 20 3.73 8.20 4.96
CA ILE A 20 4.73 9.07 5.62
C ILE A 20 4.07 9.95 6.69
N ALA A 21 2.91 10.55 6.41
CA ALA A 21 2.21 11.38 7.38
C ALA A 21 1.66 10.58 8.58
N ALA A 22 1.39 9.28 8.39
CA ALA A 22 1.01 8.37 9.47
C ALA A 22 2.19 7.89 10.31
N ARG A 23 3.44 8.20 9.91
CA ARG A 23 4.61 8.10 10.79
C ARG A 23 4.63 9.34 11.68
N ASP A 24 4.61 9.13 12.98
CA ASP A 24 4.73 10.22 13.95
C ASP A 24 6.21 10.35 14.36
N GLU A 25 6.78 11.55 14.29
CA GLU A 25 8.21 11.77 14.60
C GLU A 25 8.57 11.49 16.08
N GLU A 26 7.57 11.59 16.96
CA GLU A 26 7.66 11.44 18.41
C GLU A 26 7.29 10.02 18.85
N PHE A 27 6.23 9.45 18.28
CA PHE A 27 5.59 8.23 18.78
C PHE A 27 5.70 7.01 17.87
N CYS A 28 5.94 7.17 16.56
CA CYS A 28 6.06 6.06 15.60
C CYS A 28 6.94 6.44 14.41
N ARG A 29 8.24 6.60 14.67
CA ARG A 29 9.18 7.18 13.71
C ARG A 29 9.50 6.20 12.59
N ASP A 30 9.67 4.93 12.92
CA ASP A 30 9.95 3.89 11.93
C ASP A 30 8.70 3.52 11.11
N GLY A 31 7.50 3.89 11.58
CA GLY A 31 6.23 3.56 10.94
C GLY A 31 5.81 2.10 11.16
N ARG A 32 6.37 1.41 12.15
CA ARG A 32 6.05 0.02 12.48
C ARG A 32 4.92 -0.01 13.49
N TRP A 33 3.85 -0.67 13.09
CA TRP A 33 2.70 -0.92 13.95
C TRP A 33 2.66 -2.39 14.32
N THR A 34 2.33 -2.68 15.57
CA THR A 34 2.25 -4.03 16.11
C THR A 34 0.89 -4.27 16.74
N ALA A 35 0.34 -5.45 16.49
CA ALA A 35 -0.88 -5.89 17.15
C ALA A 35 -0.55 -6.39 18.55
N ARG A 36 -1.27 -5.90 19.55
CA ARG A 36 -1.20 -6.38 20.93
C ARG A 36 -2.56 -6.93 21.34
N GLY A 37 -2.54 -8.06 22.03
CA GLY A 37 -3.73 -8.84 22.37
C GLY A 37 -3.68 -10.24 21.75
N PRO A 38 -4.81 -10.94 21.68
CA PRO A 38 -6.10 -10.52 22.19
C PRO A 38 -6.16 -10.39 23.73
N PHE A 39 -7.10 -9.60 24.23
CA PHE A 39 -7.37 -9.32 25.64
C PHE A 39 -8.87 -9.33 25.94
N GLY A 40 -9.20 -9.27 27.24
CA GLY A 40 -10.57 -9.20 27.76
C GLY A 40 -11.31 -10.52 27.70
N ASP A 41 -12.57 -10.51 28.16
CA ASP A 41 -13.39 -11.73 28.18
C ASP A 41 -13.64 -12.28 26.77
N GLY A 42 -13.12 -13.50 26.57
CA GLY A 42 -13.23 -14.25 25.33
C GLY A 42 -12.19 -13.88 24.27
N ASP A 43 -11.09 -13.21 24.64
CA ASP A 43 -9.97 -12.90 23.73
C ASP A 43 -10.42 -12.14 22.47
N ARG A 44 -11.28 -11.13 22.66
CA ARG A 44 -11.96 -10.44 21.54
C ARG A 44 -11.32 -9.12 21.16
N PHE A 45 -10.57 -8.50 22.06
CA PHE A 45 -10.10 -7.13 21.90
C PHE A 45 -8.60 -7.02 21.80
N GLY A 46 -8.08 -5.94 21.26
CA GLY A 46 -6.65 -5.67 21.22
C GLY A 46 -6.36 -4.20 20.99
N SER A 47 -5.07 -3.91 20.80
CA SER A 47 -4.59 -2.56 20.52
C SER A 47 -3.51 -2.57 19.45
N VAL A 48 -3.47 -1.51 18.66
CA VAL A 48 -2.37 -1.25 17.73
C VAL A 48 -1.35 -0.39 18.48
N GLN A 49 -0.11 -0.85 18.52
CA GLN A 49 0.96 -0.17 19.22
C GLN A 49 2.09 0.23 18.29
N SER A 50 2.74 1.36 18.61
CA SER A 50 3.97 1.78 17.97
C SER A 50 5.19 0.97 18.45
N GLU A 51 6.35 1.25 17.85
CA GLU A 51 7.64 0.66 18.23
C GLU A 51 8.02 0.88 19.71
N VAL A 52 7.55 1.97 20.33
CA VAL A 52 7.78 2.28 21.75
C VAL A 52 6.69 1.71 22.67
N SER A 53 5.84 0.83 22.15
CA SER A 53 4.71 0.21 22.88
C SER A 53 3.64 1.18 23.37
N GLU A 54 3.56 2.36 22.74
CA GLU A 54 2.48 3.31 22.96
C GLU A 54 1.28 2.97 22.06
N ALA A 55 0.07 3.14 22.58
CA ALA A 55 -1.15 2.79 21.86
C ALA A 55 -1.43 3.84 20.76
N ILE A 56 -1.46 3.39 19.51
CA ILE A 56 -1.94 4.16 18.35
C ILE A 56 -3.47 4.08 18.27
N LEU A 57 -4.02 2.91 18.61
CA LEU A 57 -5.45 2.65 18.63
C LEU A 57 -5.77 1.60 19.70
N GLY A 58 -6.84 1.82 20.47
CA GLY A 58 -7.29 0.84 21.46
C GLY A 58 -6.58 0.92 22.80
N GLU A 59 -6.57 2.08 23.47
CA GLU A 59 -6.05 2.18 24.85
C GLU A 59 -6.95 1.37 25.81
N ASP A 60 -6.50 1.12 27.05
CA ASP A 60 -7.08 0.23 28.09
C ASP A 60 -8.61 0.25 28.30
N THR A 61 -9.35 1.23 27.75
CA THR A 61 -10.82 1.32 27.82
C THR A 61 -11.54 1.12 26.48
N ASP A 62 -10.81 1.07 25.36
CA ASP A 62 -11.34 0.92 24.02
C ASP A 62 -11.39 -0.56 23.60
N ASN A 63 -12.61 -1.04 23.36
CA ASN A 63 -12.86 -2.39 22.90
C ASN A 63 -12.71 -2.49 21.36
N VAL A 64 -11.48 -2.47 20.85
CA VAL A 64 -11.22 -2.67 19.41
C VAL A 64 -11.17 -4.17 19.10
N PRO A 65 -12.02 -4.70 18.20
CA PRO A 65 -11.97 -6.11 17.82
C PRO A 65 -10.57 -6.52 17.33
N PHE A 66 -10.03 -7.63 17.84
CA PHE A 66 -8.67 -8.05 17.54
C PHE A 66 -8.42 -8.28 16.04
N ALA A 67 -9.44 -8.70 15.29
CA ALA A 67 -9.35 -8.82 13.83
C ALA A 67 -9.04 -7.49 13.14
N TYR A 68 -9.54 -6.36 13.67
CA TYR A 68 -9.26 -5.03 13.12
C TYR A 68 -7.84 -4.60 13.46
N VAL A 69 -7.42 -4.89 14.69
CA VAL A 69 -6.05 -4.65 15.16
C VAL A 69 -5.02 -5.39 14.31
N ASP A 70 -5.23 -6.69 14.06
CA ASP A 70 -4.34 -7.50 13.22
C ASP A 70 -4.29 -6.98 11.79
N HIS A 71 -5.44 -6.61 11.22
CA HIS A 71 -5.51 -6.03 9.88
C HIS A 71 -4.76 -4.69 9.79
N ILE A 72 -4.96 -3.79 10.75
CA ILE A 72 -4.32 -2.46 10.77
C ILE A 72 -2.81 -2.60 10.95
N ALA A 73 -2.35 -3.45 11.89
CA ALA A 73 -0.93 -3.64 12.13
C ALA A 73 -0.19 -4.19 10.90
N ARG A 74 -0.83 -5.05 10.10
CA ARG A 74 -0.27 -5.55 8.83
C ARG A 74 -0.15 -4.48 7.75
N HIS A 75 -0.94 -3.41 7.82
CA HIS A 75 -0.88 -2.27 6.89
C HIS A 75 -0.17 -1.08 7.54
N SER A 76 0.88 -1.35 8.32
CA SER A 76 1.69 -0.31 8.93
C SER A 76 2.30 0.62 7.85
N PRO A 77 2.57 1.90 8.18
CA PRO A 77 3.24 2.82 7.28
C PRO A 77 4.53 2.28 6.65
N GLU A 78 5.35 1.58 7.43
CA GLU A 78 6.56 0.92 6.92
C GLU A 78 6.26 -0.12 5.85
N HIS A 79 5.28 -0.99 6.09
CA HIS A 79 4.90 -2.01 5.13
C HIS A 79 4.32 -1.41 3.85
N VAL A 80 3.43 -0.42 3.98
CA VAL A 80 2.82 0.28 2.84
C VAL A 80 3.88 0.95 1.96
N LEU A 81 4.88 1.60 2.58
CA LEU A 81 5.97 2.24 1.83
C LEU A 81 6.85 1.20 1.11
N ALA A 82 7.16 0.07 1.75
CA ALA A 82 7.88 -1.02 1.09
C ALA A 82 7.10 -1.59 -0.11
N GLU A 83 5.78 -1.76 0.01
CA GLU A 83 4.94 -2.17 -1.12
C GLU A 83 4.94 -1.14 -2.25
N ILE A 84 4.87 0.15 -1.91
CA ILE A 84 4.87 1.23 -2.91
C ILE A 84 6.20 1.26 -3.66
N ASP A 85 7.33 1.09 -2.97
CA ASP A 85 8.64 1.07 -3.62
C ASP A 85 8.78 -0.12 -4.59
N ALA A 86 8.24 -1.30 -4.21
CA ALA A 86 8.15 -2.44 -5.11
C ALA A 86 7.27 -2.14 -6.34
N LYS A 87 6.12 -1.46 -6.15
CA LYS A 87 5.22 -1.07 -7.24
C LYS A 87 5.84 0.01 -8.15
N ARG A 88 6.61 0.97 -7.60
CA ARG A 88 7.39 1.95 -8.39
C ARG A 88 8.45 1.27 -9.24
N SER A 89 9.12 0.25 -8.71
CA SER A 89 10.11 -0.55 -9.45
C SER A 89 9.48 -1.27 -10.66
N LEU A 90 8.20 -1.66 -10.57
CA LEU A 90 7.45 -2.19 -11.72
C LEU A 90 7.17 -1.12 -12.78
N LEU A 91 6.89 0.13 -12.39
CA LEU A 91 6.71 1.23 -13.34
C LEU A 91 8.01 1.52 -14.09
N GLU A 92 9.14 1.59 -13.38
CA GLU A 92 10.46 1.78 -13.99
C GLU A 92 10.82 0.63 -14.95
N LEU A 93 10.43 -0.60 -14.62
CA LEU A 93 10.60 -1.75 -15.51
C LEU A 93 9.75 -1.61 -16.79
N ALA A 94 8.50 -1.16 -16.66
CA ALA A 94 7.62 -0.92 -17.80
C ALA A 94 8.11 0.21 -18.71
N GLU A 95 8.66 1.28 -18.14
CA GLU A 95 9.26 2.38 -18.90
C GLU A 95 10.49 1.90 -19.68
N ARG A 96 11.43 1.21 -19.01
CA ARG A 96 12.62 0.66 -19.68
C ARG A 96 12.26 -0.34 -20.78
N ALA A 97 11.25 -1.18 -20.56
CA ALA A 97 10.81 -2.16 -21.55
C ALA A 97 10.34 -1.50 -22.86
N ARG A 98 9.85 -0.26 -22.79
CA ARG A 98 9.40 0.48 -23.97
C ARG A 98 10.54 0.95 -24.86
N ASP A 99 11.69 1.28 -24.27
CA ASP A 99 12.84 1.80 -25.01
C ASP A 99 13.54 0.74 -25.89
N TYR A 100 13.20 -0.54 -25.72
CA TYR A 100 13.76 -1.65 -26.50
C TYR A 100 12.78 -2.11 -27.59
N HIS A 101 13.14 -1.88 -28.86
CA HIS A 101 12.30 -2.12 -30.04
C HIS A 101 12.62 -3.44 -30.79
N GLU A 102 13.12 -4.47 -30.10
CA GLU A 102 13.34 -5.78 -30.72
C GLU A 102 12.08 -6.65 -30.63
N THR A 103 11.81 -7.46 -31.66
CA THR A 103 10.55 -8.21 -31.84
C THR A 103 10.20 -9.14 -30.67
N PHE A 104 11.19 -9.58 -29.88
CA PHE A 104 11.02 -10.36 -28.65
C PHE A 104 10.47 -9.55 -27.46
N VAL A 105 10.65 -8.22 -27.45
CA VAL A 105 10.23 -7.32 -26.36
C VAL A 105 8.72 -7.06 -26.38
N ASN A 106 8.05 -7.26 -27.51
CA ASN A 106 6.60 -7.02 -27.63
C ASN A 106 5.76 -7.87 -26.67
N GLY A 107 6.11 -9.14 -26.46
CA GLY A 107 5.40 -10.00 -25.51
C GLY A 107 5.64 -9.59 -24.06
N PHE A 108 6.85 -9.16 -23.75
CA PHE A 108 7.24 -8.67 -22.42
C PHE A 108 6.56 -7.33 -22.09
N ALA A 109 6.57 -6.38 -23.02
CA ALA A 109 5.90 -5.09 -22.87
C ALA A 109 4.38 -5.25 -22.73
N ALA A 110 3.76 -6.14 -23.51
CA ALA A 110 2.33 -6.45 -23.38
C ALA A 110 1.99 -7.08 -22.02
N ALA A 111 2.85 -7.98 -21.51
CA ALA A 111 2.67 -8.57 -20.19
C ALA A 111 2.77 -7.52 -19.09
N LEU A 112 3.75 -6.60 -19.17
CA LEU A 112 3.89 -5.50 -18.22
C LEU A 112 2.68 -4.56 -18.25
N GLU A 113 2.19 -4.19 -19.45
CA GLU A 113 0.98 -3.36 -19.55
C GLU A 113 -0.20 -4.02 -18.85
N LYS A 114 -0.40 -5.33 -19.06
CA LYS A 114 -1.48 -6.09 -18.42
C LYS A 114 -1.31 -6.12 -16.89
N THR A 115 -0.10 -6.29 -16.40
CA THR A 115 0.20 -6.19 -14.97
C THR A 115 -0.17 -4.81 -14.42
N LEU A 116 0.20 -3.73 -15.10
CA LEU A 116 -0.15 -2.38 -14.66
C LEU A 116 -1.68 -2.16 -14.64
N ARG A 117 -2.42 -2.69 -15.60
CA ARG A 117 -3.90 -2.65 -15.59
C ARG A 117 -4.50 -3.37 -14.38
N LEU A 118 -3.93 -4.51 -13.99
CA LEU A 118 -4.36 -5.23 -12.78
C LEU A 118 -4.11 -4.42 -11.51
N HIS A 119 -3.00 -3.70 -11.43
CA HIS A 119 -2.74 -2.79 -10.30
C HIS A 119 -3.73 -1.61 -10.28
N ALA A 120 -4.11 -1.08 -11.44
CA ALA A 120 -5.05 0.03 -11.53
C ALA A 120 -6.47 -0.34 -11.05
N VAL A 121 -6.82 -1.62 -10.96
CA VAL A 121 -8.13 -2.08 -10.45
C VAL A 121 -8.39 -1.59 -9.02
N ALA A 122 -7.35 -1.46 -8.19
CA ALA A 122 -7.49 -0.93 -6.83
C ALA A 122 -8.02 0.51 -6.79
N TYR A 123 -7.93 1.24 -7.92
CA TYR A 123 -8.34 2.63 -8.05
C TYR A 123 -9.51 2.80 -9.03
N ALA A 124 -10.30 1.74 -9.26
CA ALA A 124 -11.41 1.78 -10.22
C ALA A 124 -12.49 2.83 -9.88
N ASP A 125 -12.63 3.19 -8.60
CA ASP A 125 -13.56 4.21 -8.11
C ASP A 125 -12.97 5.64 -8.14
N HIS A 126 -11.71 5.81 -8.54
CA HIS A 126 -11.06 7.11 -8.63
C HIS A 126 -11.60 7.90 -9.84
N PRO A 127 -11.90 9.22 -9.72
CA PRO A 127 -12.49 10.00 -10.80
C PRO A 127 -11.64 10.06 -12.08
N ASP A 128 -10.31 10.02 -11.94
CA ASP A 128 -9.37 9.98 -13.07
C ASP A 128 -9.17 8.58 -13.67
N TYR A 129 -9.77 7.54 -13.09
CA TYR A 129 -9.72 6.19 -13.64
C TYR A 129 -10.44 6.13 -14.98
N ARG A 130 -9.82 5.48 -15.97
CA ARG A 130 -10.42 5.29 -17.30
C ARG A 130 -10.82 3.84 -17.49
N ASP A 131 -12.05 3.61 -17.94
CA ASP A 131 -12.58 2.26 -18.21
C ASP A 131 -11.72 1.46 -19.21
N THR A 132 -10.98 2.13 -20.09
CA THR A 132 -10.04 1.48 -21.02
C THR A 132 -8.86 0.80 -20.33
N TRP A 133 -8.60 1.09 -19.06
CA TRP A 133 -7.60 0.43 -18.23
C TRP A 133 -8.12 -0.83 -17.54
N ARG A 134 -9.42 -1.11 -17.61
CA ARG A 134 -9.99 -2.34 -17.06
C ARG A 134 -9.40 -3.55 -17.80
N PRO A 135 -8.96 -4.60 -17.09
CA PRO A 135 -8.37 -5.80 -17.69
C PRO A 135 -9.29 -6.54 -18.66
#